data_AF-A0A1D6L802-F1
#
_entry.id   AF-A0A1D6L802-F1
#
_cell.length_a   1.000
_cell.length_b   1.000
_cell.length_c   1.000
_cell.angle_alpha   90.00
_cell.angle_beta   90.00
_cell.angle_gamma   90.00
#
_symmetry.space_group_name_H-M   'P 1'
#
loop_
_entity.id
_entity.type
_entity.pdbx_description
1 polymer ?
#
loop_
_entity_poly.entity_id
_entity_poly.type
_entity_poly.pdbx_seq_one_letter_code
_entity_poly.pdbx_strand_id
1 'polypeptide(L)'
;MNKLWVRMQHLGPAREKEKRGKERNELRDLVGKNLHVLSQIEGVDLDMYKETVLPRILEQVVNCKDDLAQFYLMDCIIQVFPDEYHLQTLETLLNAFPQLQPSVDIKTVLSQLMDRLSNYAASSPEVLPEFLQVEAFAKFSNAIGKVIEAQPDMPVVGAVTLYVSLLTFTLRVHPDRLDYVDQVLGACVKKLSGKAKLEDSRATKQIVALLSAPLEKYSNIVTALELSNYPRVMDYLDNATTKVMAVIEALFDLIKGLIKDMDGAQDDELVRRLQSQDGDVTGEDVPATPKKIFQILHQTIDALSCVPSPELALRLYLHCAEAANDCDLEPVAYEFFTQAFILYEEEIADSKAQITAIHLIIGTLQRMNIFGVENRDTLTHKTTGYSAKLLKKPDQCRAVYACSHLFWADDQDGIMDGERVLLCLKRALRIANAAQQMASATRGSSGSVTLFIEILNKYLYFFEKGIPQITNTVIQDLIELIRTEKQSDNSVADPSTEAFFSSTLRYIEFQKQKGGSIGEKYEQIKTSS
;
A
#
# COMPACT_ATOMS: atom_id res chain seq x y z
N MET A 1 17.96 16.94 -31.95
CA MET A 1 18.11 17.68 -30.68
C MET A 1 19.09 17.02 -29.72
N ASN A 2 18.95 15.73 -29.39
CA ASN A 2 19.85 15.02 -28.46
C ASN A 2 21.37 15.22 -28.76
N LYS A 3 21.79 15.05 -30.02
CA LYS A 3 23.20 15.26 -30.43
C LYS A 3 23.73 16.66 -30.11
N LEU A 4 22.89 17.71 -30.21
CA LEU A 4 23.29 19.07 -29.85
C LEU A 4 23.45 19.20 -28.33
N TRP A 5 22.51 18.64 -27.58
CA TRP A 5 22.54 18.65 -26.12
C TRP A 5 23.75 17.90 -25.55
N VAL A 6 24.15 16.76 -26.14
CA VAL A 6 25.37 16.03 -25.77
C VAL A 6 26.62 16.82 -26.16
N ARG A 7 26.65 17.44 -27.35
CA ARG A 7 27.78 18.28 -27.77
C ARG A 7 28.09 19.41 -26.78
N MET A 8 27.06 19.97 -26.12
CA MET A 8 27.26 21.00 -25.09
C MET A 8 28.19 20.54 -23.96
N GLN A 9 28.26 19.25 -23.66
CA GLN A 9 29.17 18.71 -22.65
C GLN A 9 30.64 19.01 -22.95
N HIS A 10 30.98 19.02 -24.24
CA HIS A 10 32.35 19.10 -24.75
C HIS A 10 32.73 20.50 -25.26
N LEU A 11 31.81 21.47 -25.21
CA LEU A 11 32.09 22.84 -25.61
C LEU A 11 32.80 23.59 -24.49
N GLY A 12 34.01 24.09 -24.74
CA GLY A 12 34.75 24.95 -23.83
C GLY A 12 35.68 24.23 -22.84
N PRO A 13 36.36 24.98 -21.96
CA PRO A 13 37.42 24.46 -21.07
C PRO A 13 36.92 23.40 -20.08
N ALA A 14 37.80 22.48 -19.66
CA ALA A 14 37.47 21.42 -18.70
C ALA A 14 37.02 21.96 -17.33
N ARG A 15 37.53 23.12 -16.90
CA ARG A 15 37.18 23.78 -15.63
C ARG A 15 35.70 24.17 -15.52
N GLU A 16 35.03 24.34 -16.65
CA GLU A 16 33.61 24.72 -16.72
C GLU A 16 32.66 23.52 -16.85
N LYS A 17 33.18 22.28 -16.77
CA LYS A 17 32.39 21.05 -16.95
C LYS A 17 31.18 20.98 -16.00
N GLU A 18 31.35 21.37 -14.73
CA GLU A 18 30.26 21.34 -13.75
C GLU A 18 29.16 22.39 -14.08
N LYS A 19 29.58 23.60 -14.46
CA LYS A 19 28.66 24.67 -14.87
C LYS A 19 27.82 24.24 -16.09
N ARG A 20 28.46 23.63 -17.09
CA ARG A 20 27.77 23.07 -18.26
C ARG A 20 26.83 21.94 -17.90
N GLY A 21 27.18 21.10 -16.92
CA GLY A 21 26.28 20.09 -16.39
C GLY A 21 24.96 20.69 -15.87
N LYS A 22 25.03 21.80 -15.14
CA LYS A 22 23.85 22.52 -14.62
C LYS A 22 23.02 23.14 -15.75
N GLU A 23 23.67 23.86 -16.67
CA GLU A 23 23.01 24.44 -17.85
C GLU A 23 22.34 23.37 -18.74
N ARG A 24 23.02 22.23 -18.96
CA ARG A 24 22.44 21.09 -19.69
C ARG A 24 21.23 20.52 -18.96
N ASN A 25 21.27 20.43 -17.64
CA ASN A 25 20.15 19.96 -16.84
C ASN A 25 18.95 20.93 -16.90
N GLU A 26 19.17 22.23 -17.01
CA GLU A 26 18.09 23.23 -17.22
C GLU A 26 17.46 23.09 -18.61
N LEU A 27 18.25 22.74 -19.63
CA LEU A 27 17.78 22.62 -21.01
C LEU A 27 17.20 21.25 -21.38
N ARG A 28 17.23 20.28 -20.46
CA ARG A 28 16.79 18.89 -20.71
C ARG A 28 15.34 18.83 -21.21
N ASP A 29 14.48 19.71 -20.70
CA ASP A 29 13.05 19.77 -21.05
C ASP A 29 12.82 20.11 -22.52
N LEU A 30 13.74 20.82 -23.18
CA LEU A 30 13.64 21.07 -24.62
C LEU A 30 13.81 19.78 -25.43
N VAL A 31 14.62 18.84 -24.94
CA VAL A 31 14.77 17.53 -25.57
C VAL A 31 13.57 16.64 -25.22
N GLY A 32 13.16 16.62 -23.95
CA GLY A 32 12.02 15.83 -23.47
C GLY A 32 10.68 16.22 -24.10
N LYS A 33 10.47 17.51 -24.40
CA LYS A 33 9.27 17.99 -25.12
C LYS A 33 9.06 17.31 -26.47
N ASN A 34 10.12 16.88 -27.17
CA ASN A 34 9.94 16.15 -28.43
C ASN A 34 9.30 14.77 -28.19
N LEU A 35 9.68 14.09 -27.11
CA LEU A 35 9.07 12.81 -26.74
C LEU A 35 7.60 13.02 -26.32
N HIS A 36 7.33 14.09 -25.57
CA HIS A 36 5.97 14.47 -25.19
C HIS A 36 5.07 14.77 -26.39
N VAL A 37 5.59 15.49 -27.38
CA VAL A 37 4.86 15.73 -28.62
C VAL A 37 4.64 14.40 -29.37
N LEU A 38 5.66 13.53 -29.46
CA LEU A 38 5.53 12.23 -30.13
C LEU A 38 4.43 11.35 -29.52
N SER A 39 4.25 11.37 -28.20
CA SER A 39 3.17 10.60 -27.55
C SER A 39 1.77 11.19 -27.75
N GLN A 40 1.67 12.42 -28.26
CA GLN A 40 0.39 13.11 -28.53
C GLN A 40 0.02 13.12 -30.01
N ILE A 41 0.88 12.63 -30.90
CA ILE A 41 0.60 12.62 -32.34
C ILE A 41 -0.49 11.58 -32.63
N GLU A 42 -1.59 12.04 -33.21
CA GLU A 42 -2.62 11.18 -33.80
C GLU A 42 -2.00 10.29 -34.89
N GLY A 43 -2.11 8.97 -34.73
CA GLY A 43 -1.50 7.97 -35.62
C GLY A 43 -0.26 7.28 -35.06
N VAL A 44 0.22 7.65 -33.87
CA VAL A 44 1.19 6.83 -33.12
C VAL A 44 0.42 5.81 -32.27
N ASP A 45 -0.13 4.81 -32.95
CA ASP A 45 -0.72 3.63 -32.30
C ASP A 45 0.34 2.68 -31.74
N LEU A 46 -0.10 1.63 -31.06
CA LEU A 46 0.77 0.66 -30.41
C LEU A 46 1.72 -0.02 -31.40
N ASP A 47 1.25 -0.36 -32.60
CA ASP A 47 2.04 -1.04 -33.62
C ASP A 47 3.14 -0.11 -34.16
N MET A 48 2.80 1.14 -34.47
CA MET A 48 3.78 2.15 -34.88
C MET A 48 4.81 2.41 -33.77
N TYR A 49 4.36 2.44 -32.51
CA TYR A 49 5.23 2.62 -31.38
C TYR A 49 6.25 1.48 -31.24
N LYS A 50 5.76 0.25 -31.29
CA LYS A 50 6.53 -0.99 -31.15
C LYS A 50 7.54 -1.18 -32.28
N GLU A 51 7.12 -1.01 -33.52
CA GLU A 51 7.95 -1.36 -34.68
C GLU A 51 8.90 -0.23 -35.09
N THR A 52 8.55 1.03 -34.84
CA THR A 52 9.30 2.18 -35.38
C THR A 52 9.76 3.16 -34.32
N VAL A 53 8.86 3.65 -33.47
CA VAL A 53 9.16 4.80 -32.60
C VAL A 53 10.12 4.40 -31.48
N LEU A 54 9.77 3.40 -30.67
CA LEU A 54 10.57 2.98 -29.54
C LEU A 54 11.98 2.50 -29.96
N PRO A 55 12.15 1.60 -30.94
CA PRO A 55 13.48 1.14 -31.35
C PRO A 55 14.39 2.30 -31.77
N ARG A 56 13.87 3.28 -32.51
CA ARG A 56 14.65 4.45 -32.96
C ARG A 56 15.01 5.39 -31.81
N ILE A 57 14.12 5.58 -30.84
CA ILE A 57 14.43 6.39 -29.65
C ILE A 57 15.54 5.70 -28.85
N LEU A 58 15.39 4.41 -28.55
CA LEU A 58 16.37 3.63 -27.78
C LEU A 58 17.74 3.59 -28.46
N GLU A 59 17.77 3.46 -29.80
CA GLU A 59 19.01 3.57 -30.57
C GLU A 59 19.73 4.90 -30.31
N GLN A 60 19.00 6.03 -30.27
CA GLN A 60 19.60 7.33 -29.96
C GLN A 60 20.06 7.45 -28.51
N VAL A 61 19.35 6.82 -27.57
CA VAL A 61 19.71 6.82 -26.15
C VAL A 61 20.97 5.99 -25.90
N VAL A 62 21.02 4.76 -26.40
CA VAL A 62 22.19 3.88 -26.22
C VAL A 62 23.43 4.47 -26.90
N ASN A 63 23.29 4.97 -28.13
CA ASN A 63 24.44 5.48 -28.89
C ASN A 63 24.97 6.83 -28.40
N CYS A 64 24.24 7.58 -27.55
CA CYS A 64 24.71 8.90 -27.12
C CYS A 64 25.85 8.83 -26.10
N LYS A 65 25.99 7.72 -25.36
CA LYS A 65 27.05 7.46 -24.37
C LYS A 65 27.30 8.61 -23.39
N ASP A 66 26.24 9.32 -23.00
CA ASP A 66 26.28 10.45 -22.06
C ASP A 66 25.33 10.19 -20.89
N ASP A 67 25.88 10.18 -19.69
CA ASP A 67 25.17 9.74 -18.48
C ASP A 67 23.90 10.53 -18.20
N LEU A 68 23.99 11.87 -18.29
CA LEU A 68 22.86 12.77 -18.06
C LEU A 68 21.76 12.55 -19.10
N ALA A 69 22.14 12.45 -20.37
CA ALA A 69 21.18 12.25 -21.45
C ALA A 69 20.53 10.87 -21.39
N GLN A 70 21.30 9.82 -21.10
CA GLN A 70 20.78 8.46 -20.99
C GLN A 70 19.78 8.33 -19.85
N PHE A 71 20.14 8.82 -18.66
CA PHE A 71 19.24 8.84 -17.51
C PHE A 71 17.93 9.57 -17.83
N TYR A 72 18.04 10.83 -18.29
CA TYR A 72 16.87 11.67 -18.52
C TYR A 72 15.97 11.17 -19.64
N LEU A 73 16.54 10.69 -20.75
CA LEU A 73 15.73 10.23 -21.88
C LEU A 73 15.00 8.93 -21.56
N MET A 74 15.63 8.01 -20.82
CA MET A 74 14.94 6.79 -20.36
C MET A 74 13.80 7.13 -19.39
N ASP A 75 14.04 8.03 -18.42
CA ASP A 75 13.00 8.52 -17.52
C ASP A 75 11.84 9.19 -18.28
N CYS A 76 12.15 10.03 -19.27
CA CYS A 76 11.13 10.62 -20.15
C CYS A 76 10.33 9.58 -20.93
N ILE A 77 10.96 8.54 -21.49
CA ILE A 77 10.24 7.46 -22.19
C ILE A 77 9.23 6.84 -21.22
N ILE A 78 9.66 6.49 -20.01
CA ILE A 78 8.81 5.88 -19.00
C ILE A 78 7.68 6.82 -18.60
N GLN A 79 7.93 8.12 -18.42
CA GLN A 79 6.93 9.09 -17.96
C GLN A 79 5.90 9.47 -19.02
N VAL A 80 6.32 9.56 -20.28
CA VAL A 80 5.53 10.19 -21.34
C VAL A 80 4.62 9.20 -22.07
N PHE A 81 5.08 7.98 -22.33
CA PHE A 81 4.30 7.00 -23.08
C PHE A 81 3.32 6.22 -22.18
N PRO A 82 2.19 5.71 -22.74
CA PRO A 82 1.17 4.96 -21.98
C PRO A 82 1.67 3.64 -21.38
N ASP A 83 0.99 3.15 -20.34
CA ASP A 83 1.35 1.92 -19.62
C ASP A 83 1.21 0.67 -20.50
N GLU A 84 0.16 0.61 -21.32
CA GLU A 84 -0.08 -0.45 -22.30
C GLU A 84 1.09 -0.57 -23.28
N TYR A 85 1.64 0.56 -23.74
CA TYR A 85 2.76 0.58 -24.68
C TYR A 85 4.02 0.02 -24.02
N HIS A 86 4.29 0.41 -22.76
CA HIS A 86 5.40 -0.13 -21.98
C HIS A 86 5.27 -1.64 -21.76
N LEU A 87 4.07 -2.12 -21.44
CA LEU A 87 3.82 -3.55 -21.23
C LEU A 87 4.08 -4.34 -22.53
N GLN A 88 3.51 -3.91 -23.64
CA GLN A 88 3.59 -4.62 -24.92
C GLN A 88 4.99 -4.53 -25.59
N THR A 89 5.80 -3.54 -25.19
CA THR A 89 7.17 -3.35 -25.68
C THR A 89 8.25 -3.62 -24.63
N LEU A 90 7.87 -4.25 -23.52
CA LEU A 90 8.70 -4.39 -22.32
C LEU A 90 10.07 -5.00 -22.62
N GLU A 91 10.12 -6.01 -23.49
CA GLU A 91 11.37 -6.67 -23.89
C GLU A 91 12.34 -5.73 -24.60
N THR A 92 11.84 -4.96 -25.57
CA THR A 92 12.63 -3.99 -26.34
C THR A 92 13.19 -2.90 -25.42
N LEU A 93 12.35 -2.39 -24.52
CA LEU A 93 12.76 -1.39 -23.53
C LEU A 93 13.80 -1.93 -22.55
N LEU A 94 13.56 -3.13 -22.01
CA LEU A 94 14.45 -3.75 -21.01
C LEU A 94 15.83 -4.10 -21.58
N ASN A 95 15.90 -4.49 -22.85
CA ASN A 95 17.16 -4.81 -23.53
C ASN A 95 18.08 -3.59 -23.71
N ALA A 96 17.57 -2.35 -23.58
CA ALA A 96 18.39 -1.14 -23.67
C ALA A 96 19.18 -0.86 -22.38
N PHE A 97 18.67 -1.25 -21.20
CA PHE A 97 19.29 -0.89 -19.91
C PHE A 97 20.73 -1.42 -19.75
N PRO A 98 21.06 -2.69 -20.05
CA PRO A 98 22.44 -3.18 -19.94
C PRO A 98 23.43 -2.49 -20.89
N GLN A 99 22.94 -1.75 -21.89
CA GLN A 99 23.76 -1.05 -22.89
C GLN A 99 24.06 0.41 -22.51
N LEU A 100 23.46 0.92 -21.43
CA LEU A 100 23.71 2.27 -20.92
C LEU A 100 25.09 2.35 -20.25
N GLN A 101 25.61 3.57 -20.06
CA GLN A 101 26.88 3.75 -19.36
C GLN A 101 26.77 3.26 -17.90
N PRO A 102 27.81 2.60 -17.34
CA PRO A 102 27.78 2.08 -15.97
C PRO A 102 27.56 3.12 -14.87
N SER A 103 27.84 4.40 -15.16
CA SER A 103 27.63 5.54 -14.27
C SER A 103 26.20 6.07 -14.26
N VAL A 104 25.34 5.62 -15.18
CA VAL A 104 23.92 5.98 -15.20
C VAL A 104 23.22 5.34 -14.00
N ASP A 105 22.36 6.11 -13.32
CA ASP A 105 21.50 5.61 -12.23
C ASP A 105 20.34 4.77 -12.79
N ILE A 106 20.68 3.59 -13.33
CA ILE A 106 19.75 2.63 -13.91
C ILE A 106 18.75 2.13 -12.86
N LYS A 107 19.21 2.00 -11.60
CA LYS A 107 18.39 1.58 -10.47
C LYS A 107 17.11 2.43 -10.38
N THR A 108 17.26 3.75 -10.36
CA THR A 108 16.12 4.66 -10.21
C THR A 108 15.13 4.53 -11.37
N VAL A 109 15.63 4.52 -12.61
CA VAL A 109 14.80 4.45 -13.82
C VAL A 109 14.05 3.12 -13.91
N LEU A 110 14.72 2.00 -13.62
CA LEU A 110 14.10 0.68 -13.68
C LEU A 110 13.09 0.44 -12.55
N SER A 111 13.38 0.98 -11.34
CA SER A 111 12.41 1.01 -10.23
C SER A 111 11.16 1.81 -10.59
N GLN A 112 11.29 2.98 -11.22
CA GLN A 112 10.14 3.78 -11.68
C GLN A 112 9.27 3.02 -12.70
N LEU A 113 9.87 2.28 -13.64
CA LEU A 113 9.12 1.45 -14.58
C LEU A 113 8.33 0.36 -13.87
N MET A 114 8.95 -0.37 -12.94
CA MET A 114 8.28 -1.41 -12.16
C MET A 114 7.16 -0.83 -11.30
N ASP A 115 7.38 0.30 -10.63
CA ASP A 115 6.36 0.97 -9.81
C ASP A 115 5.17 1.43 -10.67
N ARG A 116 5.46 2.00 -11.84
CA ARG A 116 4.44 2.45 -12.79
C ARG A 116 3.56 1.30 -13.26
N LEU A 117 4.16 0.20 -13.74
CA LEU A 117 3.41 -0.98 -14.17
C LEU A 117 2.70 -1.69 -13.01
N SER A 118 3.28 -1.67 -11.81
CA SER A 118 2.62 -2.17 -10.60
C SER A 118 1.34 -1.39 -10.27
N ASN A 119 1.36 -0.07 -10.43
CA ASN A 119 0.20 0.79 -10.20
C ASN A 119 -0.85 0.62 -11.30
N TYR A 120 -0.41 0.38 -12.54
CA TYR A 120 -1.31 0.06 -13.66
C TYR A 120 -2.08 -1.22 -13.39
N ALA A 121 -1.39 -2.30 -13.00
CA ALA A 121 -2.02 -3.57 -12.62
C ALA A 121 -2.99 -3.43 -11.43
N ALA A 122 -2.67 -2.58 -10.45
CA ALA A 122 -3.55 -2.32 -9.31
C ALA A 122 -4.80 -1.51 -9.67
N SER A 123 -4.67 -0.57 -10.61
CA SER A 123 -5.78 0.29 -11.04
C SER A 123 -6.70 -0.40 -12.04
N SER A 124 -6.17 -1.37 -12.79
CA SER A 124 -6.89 -2.07 -13.86
C SER A 124 -6.67 -3.59 -13.75
N PRO A 125 -7.41 -4.29 -12.87
CA PRO A 125 -7.24 -5.74 -12.70
C PRO A 125 -7.48 -6.57 -13.97
N GLU A 126 -8.22 -6.02 -14.93
CA GLU A 126 -8.53 -6.65 -16.23
C GLU A 126 -7.28 -6.93 -17.08
N VAL A 127 -6.19 -6.17 -16.88
CA VAL A 127 -4.94 -6.34 -17.65
C VAL A 127 -3.98 -7.35 -17.04
N LEU A 128 -4.27 -7.90 -15.85
CA LEU A 128 -3.41 -8.91 -15.20
C LEU A 128 -3.08 -10.13 -16.08
N PRO A 129 -4.00 -10.66 -16.91
CA PRO A 129 -3.67 -11.75 -17.84
C PRO A 129 -2.60 -11.36 -18.88
N GLU A 130 -2.55 -10.10 -19.30
CA GLU A 130 -1.56 -9.62 -20.27
C GLU A 130 -0.15 -9.63 -19.67
N PHE A 131 0.00 -9.29 -18.39
CA PHE A 131 1.28 -9.37 -17.69
C PHE A 131 1.85 -10.79 -17.68
N LEU A 132 0.99 -11.79 -17.52
CA LEU A 132 1.37 -13.21 -17.61
C LEU A 132 1.73 -13.58 -19.05
N GLN A 133 0.94 -13.16 -20.04
CA GLN A 133 1.18 -13.44 -21.46
C GLN A 133 2.51 -12.87 -21.95
N VAL A 134 2.87 -11.66 -21.50
CA VAL A 134 4.14 -10.99 -21.85
C VAL A 134 5.31 -11.52 -21.01
N GLU A 135 5.06 -12.39 -20.03
CA GLU A 135 6.06 -12.91 -19.10
C GLU A 135 6.82 -11.79 -18.36
N ALA A 136 6.09 -10.76 -17.93
CA ALA A 136 6.69 -9.52 -17.42
C ALA A 136 7.70 -9.76 -16.27
N PHE A 137 7.37 -10.65 -15.33
CA PHE A 137 8.29 -11.03 -14.24
C PHE A 137 9.63 -11.58 -14.76
N ALA A 138 9.59 -12.55 -15.68
CA ALA A 138 10.80 -13.18 -16.21
C ALA A 138 11.67 -12.15 -16.96
N LYS A 139 11.04 -11.25 -17.73
CA LYS A 139 11.73 -10.18 -18.45
C LYS A 139 12.40 -9.20 -17.50
N PHE A 140 11.71 -8.74 -16.46
CA PHE A 140 12.30 -7.88 -15.43
C PHE A 140 13.43 -8.55 -14.67
N SER A 141 13.22 -9.79 -14.20
CA SER A 141 14.22 -10.57 -13.47
C SER A 141 15.51 -10.74 -14.28
N ASN A 142 15.39 -11.11 -15.56
CA ASN A 142 16.52 -11.24 -16.47
C ASN A 142 17.22 -9.89 -16.71
N ALA A 143 16.45 -8.82 -16.95
CA ALA A 143 17.01 -7.48 -17.17
C ALA A 143 17.79 -6.97 -15.95
N ILE A 144 17.26 -7.15 -14.74
CA ILE A 144 17.95 -6.78 -13.48
C ILE A 144 19.27 -7.57 -13.36
N GLY A 145 19.25 -8.88 -13.62
CA GLY A 145 20.47 -9.70 -13.63
C GLY A 145 21.53 -9.13 -14.59
N LYS A 146 21.16 -8.87 -15.84
CA LYS A 146 22.06 -8.29 -16.86
C LYS A 146 22.57 -6.90 -16.48
N VAL A 147 21.73 -6.05 -15.90
CA VAL A 147 22.12 -4.71 -15.44
C VAL A 147 23.15 -4.80 -14.31
N ILE A 148 22.93 -5.68 -13.34
CA ILE A 148 23.84 -5.89 -12.23
C ILE A 148 25.19 -6.46 -12.71
N GLU A 149 25.19 -7.31 -13.74
CA GLU A 149 26.40 -7.82 -14.38
C GLU A 149 27.13 -6.74 -15.19
N ALA A 150 26.40 -5.88 -15.89
CA ALA A 150 26.95 -4.78 -16.67
C ALA A 150 27.51 -3.62 -15.81
N GLN A 151 27.10 -3.53 -14.54
CA GLN A 151 27.57 -2.53 -13.58
C GLN A 151 28.33 -3.19 -12.40
N PRO A 152 29.61 -3.57 -12.57
CA PRO A 152 30.37 -4.27 -11.53
C PRO A 152 30.54 -3.44 -10.25
N ASP A 153 30.61 -2.11 -10.38
CA ASP A 153 30.75 -1.17 -9.27
C ASP A 153 29.42 -0.79 -8.61
N MET A 154 28.29 -1.43 -9.00
CA MET A 154 26.99 -1.14 -8.41
C MET A 154 27.02 -1.42 -6.89
N PRO A 155 26.70 -0.41 -6.05
CA PRO A 155 26.59 -0.61 -4.60
C PRO A 155 25.57 -1.69 -4.23
N VAL A 156 25.80 -2.40 -3.13
CA VAL A 156 24.87 -3.43 -2.64
C VAL A 156 23.46 -2.87 -2.48
N VAL A 157 23.34 -1.69 -1.87
CA VAL A 157 22.06 -0.99 -1.72
C VAL A 157 21.34 -0.81 -3.06
N GLY A 158 22.06 -0.54 -4.16
CA GLY A 158 21.46 -0.39 -5.48
C GLY A 158 20.87 -1.69 -6.02
N ALA A 159 21.62 -2.80 -5.90
CA ALA A 159 21.13 -4.11 -6.32
C ALA A 159 19.93 -4.58 -5.48
N VAL A 160 20.00 -4.41 -4.15
CA VAL A 160 18.89 -4.78 -3.25
C VAL A 160 17.65 -3.93 -3.53
N THR A 161 17.79 -2.62 -3.80
CA THR A 161 16.64 -1.78 -4.20
C THR A 161 15.96 -2.29 -5.47
N LEU A 162 16.72 -2.74 -6.48
CA LEU A 162 16.11 -3.35 -7.67
C LEU A 162 15.32 -4.62 -7.34
N TYR A 163 15.84 -5.47 -6.44
CA TYR A 163 15.11 -6.66 -5.98
C TYR A 163 13.88 -6.30 -5.15
N VAL A 164 13.92 -5.26 -4.32
CA VAL A 164 12.75 -4.75 -3.58
C VAL A 164 11.67 -4.27 -4.54
N SER A 165 12.03 -3.50 -5.58
CA SER A 165 11.08 -3.07 -6.61
C SER A 165 10.50 -4.25 -7.39
N LEU A 166 11.31 -5.25 -7.76
CA LEU A 166 10.85 -6.46 -8.43
C LEU A 166 9.91 -7.29 -7.55
N LEU A 167 10.23 -7.43 -6.27
CA LEU A 167 9.39 -8.13 -5.31
C LEU A 167 8.06 -7.42 -5.12
N THR A 168 8.08 -6.09 -4.97
CA THR A 168 6.87 -5.27 -4.85
C THR A 168 5.98 -5.42 -6.08
N PHE A 169 6.57 -5.40 -7.29
CA PHE A 169 5.86 -5.69 -8.53
C PHE A 169 5.26 -7.09 -8.52
N THR A 170 6.05 -8.10 -8.15
CA THR A 170 5.62 -9.51 -8.11
C THR A 170 4.43 -9.70 -7.15
N LEU A 171 4.50 -9.15 -5.95
CA LEU A 171 3.45 -9.25 -4.93
C LEU A 171 2.14 -8.57 -5.35
N ARG A 172 2.20 -7.59 -6.26
CA ARG A 172 1.01 -6.90 -6.78
C ARG A 172 0.43 -7.58 -8.01
N VAL A 173 1.27 -7.99 -8.96
CA VAL A 173 0.84 -8.54 -10.25
C VAL A 173 0.62 -10.05 -10.19
N HIS A 174 1.37 -10.76 -9.34
CA HIS A 174 1.34 -12.22 -9.20
C HIS A 174 1.28 -12.64 -7.73
N PRO A 175 0.22 -12.26 -6.98
CA PRO A 175 0.14 -12.52 -5.54
C PRO A 175 0.27 -14.02 -5.21
N ASP A 176 -0.27 -14.91 -6.03
CA ASP A 176 -0.30 -16.36 -5.77
C ASP A 176 0.99 -17.09 -6.18
N ARG A 177 1.96 -16.41 -6.80
CA ARG A 177 3.20 -17.01 -7.33
C ARG A 177 4.34 -16.93 -6.32
N LEU A 178 4.26 -17.77 -5.28
CA LEU A 178 5.31 -17.91 -4.26
C LEU A 178 6.68 -18.28 -4.86
N ASP A 179 6.68 -19.03 -5.97
CA ASP A 179 7.90 -19.39 -6.69
C ASP A 179 8.63 -18.18 -7.26
N TYR A 180 7.91 -17.13 -7.67
CA TYR A 180 8.52 -15.87 -8.12
C TYR A 180 9.11 -15.08 -6.96
N VAL A 181 8.40 -15.03 -5.83
CA VAL A 181 8.91 -14.40 -4.60
C VAL A 181 10.22 -15.07 -4.15
N ASP A 182 10.25 -16.40 -4.08
CA ASP A 182 11.45 -17.15 -3.67
C ASP A 182 12.61 -16.97 -4.67
N GLN A 183 12.31 -16.85 -5.98
CA GLN A 183 13.33 -16.54 -6.99
C GLN A 183 13.99 -15.17 -6.77
N VAL A 184 13.22 -14.15 -6.40
CA VAL A 184 13.76 -12.81 -6.11
C VAL A 184 14.65 -12.84 -4.86
N LEU A 185 14.20 -13.52 -3.80
CA LEU A 185 15.01 -13.72 -2.59
C LEU A 185 16.31 -14.49 -2.92
N GLY A 186 16.21 -15.57 -3.70
CA GLY A 186 17.37 -16.33 -4.15
C GLY A 186 18.35 -15.52 -5.00
N ALA A 187 17.87 -14.64 -5.88
CA ALA A 187 18.71 -13.71 -6.63
C ALA A 187 19.43 -12.70 -5.73
N CYS A 188 18.76 -12.24 -4.67
CA CYS A 188 19.37 -11.39 -3.64
C CYS A 188 20.49 -12.15 -2.91
N VAL A 189 20.25 -13.37 -2.44
CA VAL A 189 21.26 -14.24 -1.79
C VAL A 189 22.48 -14.43 -2.70
N LYS A 190 22.28 -14.71 -3.99
CA LYS A 190 23.38 -14.85 -4.96
C LYS A 190 24.24 -13.58 -5.02
N LYS A 191 23.64 -12.39 -5.01
CA LYS A 191 24.37 -11.12 -5.06
C LYS A 191 25.11 -10.79 -3.74
N LEU A 192 24.59 -11.28 -2.61
CA LEU A 192 25.20 -11.13 -1.29
C LEU A 192 26.23 -12.21 -0.97
N SER A 193 26.20 -13.34 -1.69
CA SER A 193 27.12 -14.45 -1.50
C SER A 193 28.59 -14.00 -1.56
N GLY A 194 29.39 -14.44 -0.59
CA GLY A 194 30.79 -14.06 -0.46
C GLY A 194 31.05 -12.68 0.17
N LYS A 195 30.01 -11.90 0.54
CA LYS A 195 30.15 -10.66 1.31
C LYS A 195 29.97 -10.93 2.81
N ALA A 196 30.68 -10.16 3.64
CA ALA A 196 30.45 -10.15 5.09
C ALA A 196 29.06 -9.58 5.43
N LYS A 197 28.67 -9.65 6.71
CA LYS A 197 27.44 -9.02 7.20
C LYS A 197 27.39 -7.54 6.80
N LEU A 198 26.19 -7.05 6.49
CA LEU A 198 26.04 -5.70 5.98
C LEU A 198 26.28 -4.66 7.07
N GLU A 199 27.26 -3.78 6.84
CA GLU A 199 27.54 -2.62 7.70
C GLU A 199 26.82 -1.34 7.21
N ASP A 200 26.47 -1.26 5.92
CA ASP A 200 25.75 -0.10 5.36
C ASP A 200 24.29 -0.10 5.81
N SER A 201 23.96 0.81 6.73
CA SER A 201 22.60 1.04 7.23
C SER A 201 21.55 1.17 6.11
N ARG A 202 21.90 1.78 4.97
CA ARG A 202 20.95 1.91 3.85
C ARG A 202 20.69 0.57 3.17
N ALA A 203 21.71 -0.27 3.00
CA ALA A 203 21.55 -1.61 2.47
C ALA A 203 20.73 -2.50 3.41
N THR A 204 21.00 -2.41 4.73
CA THR A 204 20.24 -3.12 5.76
C THR A 204 18.76 -2.75 5.71
N LYS A 205 18.43 -1.46 5.62
CA LYS A 205 17.03 -1.01 5.47
C LYS A 205 16.35 -1.59 4.23
N GLN A 206 17.07 -1.72 3.11
CA GLN A 206 16.52 -2.32 1.89
C GLN A 206 16.32 -3.84 2.03
N ILE A 207 17.20 -4.54 2.73
CA ILE A 207 16.98 -5.97 3.02
C ILE A 207 15.78 -6.17 3.94
N VAL A 208 15.64 -5.32 4.97
CA VAL A 208 14.45 -5.37 5.83
C VAL A 208 13.19 -5.13 5.00
N ALA A 209 13.17 -4.12 4.13
CA ALA A 209 12.05 -3.90 3.21
C ALA A 209 11.76 -5.11 2.30
N LEU A 210 12.81 -5.80 1.83
CA LEU A 210 12.69 -7.01 1.01
C LEU A 210 12.02 -8.16 1.80
N LEU A 211 12.36 -8.32 3.08
CA LEU A 211 11.80 -9.38 3.94
C LEU A 211 10.42 -9.02 4.50
N SER A 212 10.14 -7.75 4.75
CA SER A 212 8.83 -7.29 5.23
C SER A 212 7.76 -7.33 4.14
N ALA A 213 8.10 -7.07 2.87
CA ALA A 213 7.11 -6.98 1.81
C ALA A 213 6.21 -8.24 1.66
N PRO A 214 6.73 -9.48 1.68
CA PRO A 214 5.90 -10.69 1.70
C PRO A 214 5.04 -10.81 2.96
N LEU A 215 5.58 -10.48 4.13
CA LEU A 215 4.86 -10.53 5.41
C LEU A 215 3.67 -9.56 5.44
N GLU A 216 3.81 -8.40 4.82
CA GLU A 216 2.73 -7.42 4.72
C GLU A 216 1.64 -7.82 3.71
N LYS A 217 2.00 -8.59 2.68
CA LYS A 217 1.08 -8.94 1.58
C LYS A 217 0.29 -10.21 1.86
N TYR A 218 0.93 -11.23 2.42
CA TYR A 218 0.30 -12.52 2.64
C TYR A 218 -0.50 -12.54 3.94
N SER A 219 -1.76 -12.95 3.85
CA SER A 219 -2.61 -13.16 5.04
C SER A 219 -2.13 -14.31 5.92
N ASN A 220 -1.41 -15.27 5.36
CA ASN A 220 -0.77 -16.37 6.08
C ASN A 220 0.74 -16.21 6.05
N ILE A 221 1.32 -15.60 7.08
CA ILE A 221 2.77 -15.37 7.20
C ILE A 221 3.60 -16.65 7.04
N VAL A 222 3.06 -17.82 7.43
CA VAL A 222 3.72 -19.12 7.24
C VAL A 222 4.08 -19.37 5.77
N THR A 223 3.28 -18.91 4.81
CA THR A 223 3.63 -19.08 3.38
C THR A 223 4.84 -18.26 2.96
N ALA A 224 5.10 -17.13 3.63
CA ALA A 224 6.31 -16.34 3.41
C ALA A 224 7.53 -16.96 4.13
N LEU A 225 7.32 -17.56 5.30
CA LEU A 225 8.38 -18.21 6.08
C LEU A 225 8.81 -19.57 5.51
N GLU A 226 7.91 -20.28 4.85
CA GLU A 226 8.20 -21.54 4.14
C GLU A 226 9.05 -21.33 2.87
N LEU A 227 9.30 -20.08 2.46
CA LEU A 227 10.14 -19.76 1.31
C LEU A 227 11.59 -20.15 1.57
N SER A 228 12.16 -20.97 0.69
CA SER A 228 13.47 -21.60 0.90
C SER A 228 14.64 -20.62 1.04
N ASN A 229 14.55 -19.43 0.41
CA ASN A 229 15.59 -18.42 0.45
C ASN A 229 15.33 -17.31 1.47
N TYR A 230 14.17 -17.27 2.12
CA TYR A 230 13.88 -16.28 3.18
C TYR A 230 14.88 -16.35 4.35
N PRO A 231 15.14 -17.51 4.99
CA PRO A 231 16.13 -17.58 6.07
C PRO A 231 17.55 -17.26 5.59
N ARG A 232 17.88 -17.60 4.35
CA ARG A 232 19.20 -17.32 3.77
C ARG A 232 19.46 -15.82 3.58
N VAL A 233 18.43 -15.02 3.33
CA VAL A 233 18.57 -13.55 3.28
C VAL A 233 18.77 -13.00 4.69
N MET A 234 18.15 -13.58 5.71
CA MET A 234 18.32 -13.15 7.11
C MET A 234 19.76 -13.31 7.61
N ASP A 235 20.51 -14.32 7.15
CA ASP A 235 21.91 -14.55 7.56
C ASP A 235 22.86 -13.36 7.30
N TYR A 236 22.50 -12.47 6.36
CA TYR A 236 23.30 -11.29 6.00
C TYR A 236 23.04 -10.05 6.87
N LEU A 237 22.03 -10.12 7.74
CA LEU A 237 21.71 -9.06 8.69
C LEU A 237 22.68 -9.09 9.89
N ASP A 238 22.88 -7.93 10.50
CA ASP A 238 23.59 -7.85 11.77
C ASP A 238 22.77 -8.52 12.88
N ASN A 239 23.41 -8.87 14.00
CA ASN A 239 22.75 -9.65 15.04
C ASN A 239 21.53 -8.92 15.64
N ALA A 240 21.54 -7.58 15.68
CA ALA A 240 20.40 -6.80 16.13
C ALA A 240 19.21 -6.92 15.16
N THR A 241 19.43 -6.73 13.86
CA THR A 241 18.35 -6.82 12.86
C THR A 241 17.89 -8.27 12.63
N THR A 242 18.81 -9.24 12.74
CA THR A 242 18.46 -10.68 12.69
C THR A 242 17.55 -11.05 13.85
N LYS A 243 17.87 -10.60 15.08
CA LYS A 243 17.00 -10.79 16.25
C LYS A 243 15.63 -10.19 15.99
N VAL A 244 15.57 -8.96 15.49
CA VAL A 244 14.32 -8.29 15.14
C VAL A 244 13.48 -9.09 14.12
N MET A 245 14.08 -9.55 13.02
CA MET A 245 13.35 -10.31 11.99
C MET A 245 12.91 -11.69 12.49
N ALA A 246 13.78 -12.38 13.25
CA ALA A 246 13.46 -13.66 13.88
C ALA A 246 12.37 -13.51 14.95
N VAL A 247 12.28 -12.35 15.61
CA VAL A 247 11.19 -12.10 16.53
C VAL A 247 9.92 -11.68 15.80
N ILE A 248 9.94 -10.94 14.70
CA ILE A 248 8.74 -10.76 13.86
C ILE A 248 8.17 -12.13 13.46
N GLU A 249 9.02 -13.06 13.04
CA GLU A 249 8.66 -14.46 12.77
C GLU A 249 8.04 -15.15 14.00
N ALA A 250 8.70 -15.10 15.16
CA ALA A 250 8.19 -15.72 16.39
C ALA A 250 6.91 -15.06 16.94
N LEU A 251 6.75 -13.73 16.81
CA LEU A 251 5.58 -12.97 17.23
C LEU A 251 4.35 -13.41 16.42
N PHE A 252 4.51 -13.58 15.10
CA PHE A 252 3.41 -14.00 14.24
C PHE A 252 2.98 -15.45 14.50
N ASP A 253 3.92 -16.36 14.73
CA ASP A 253 3.61 -17.74 15.12
C ASP A 253 2.92 -17.80 16.50
N LEU A 254 3.38 -17.00 17.47
CA LEU A 254 2.82 -16.94 18.82
C LEU A 254 1.43 -16.30 18.86
N ILE A 255 1.21 -15.21 18.10
CA ILE A 255 -0.12 -14.58 17.94
C ILE A 255 -1.11 -15.60 17.36
N LYS A 256 -0.68 -16.43 16.40
CA LYS A 256 -1.53 -17.47 15.81
C LYS A 256 -1.80 -18.62 16.78
N GLY A 257 -0.82 -18.99 17.62
CA GLY A 257 -0.99 -19.97 18.71
C GLY A 257 -2.01 -19.51 19.74
N LEU A 258 -2.00 -18.22 20.10
CA LEU A 258 -2.98 -17.63 21.01
C LEU A 258 -4.40 -17.53 20.40
N ILE A 259 -4.51 -17.32 19.08
CA ILE A 259 -5.81 -17.20 18.36
C ILE A 259 -6.42 -18.58 18.03
N LYS A 260 -5.64 -19.66 18.00
CA LYS A 260 -6.12 -21.03 17.75
C LYS A 260 -5.95 -21.89 19.00
N ASP A 261 -6.95 -21.87 19.89
CA ASP A 261 -7.21 -22.83 20.97
C ASP A 261 -5.98 -23.66 21.44
N MET A 262 -5.23 -23.05 22.38
CA MET A 262 -4.36 -23.65 23.39
C MET A 262 -3.93 -25.11 23.20
N ASP A 263 -2.68 -25.30 22.76
CA ASP A 263 -1.85 -26.44 23.16
C ASP A 263 -0.56 -25.87 23.78
N GLY A 264 -0.59 -25.63 25.10
CA GLY A 264 0.42 -24.86 25.85
C GLY A 264 1.86 -25.41 25.80
N ALA A 265 2.07 -26.59 25.22
CA ALA A 265 3.39 -27.17 25.01
C ALA A 265 4.20 -26.47 23.89
N GLN A 266 3.53 -25.86 22.89
CA GLN A 266 4.23 -25.12 21.83
C GLN A 266 4.68 -23.72 22.29
N ASP A 267 3.88 -23.07 23.14
CA ASP A 267 4.18 -21.75 23.69
C ASP A 267 5.38 -21.79 24.64
N ASP A 268 5.50 -22.81 25.49
CA ASP A 268 6.62 -22.95 26.43
C ASP A 268 7.98 -23.16 25.73
N GLU A 269 8.03 -23.90 24.61
CA GLU A 269 9.27 -24.09 23.82
C GLU A 269 9.68 -22.81 23.08
N LEU A 270 8.71 -22.04 22.56
CA LEU A 270 8.96 -20.76 21.90
C LEU A 270 9.40 -19.67 22.89
N VAL A 271 8.77 -19.61 24.07
CA VAL A 271 9.17 -18.72 25.16
C VAL A 271 10.59 -19.05 25.64
N ARG A 272 10.97 -20.35 25.70
CA ARG A 272 12.35 -20.78 25.98
C ARG A 272 13.33 -20.33 24.88
N ARG A 273 12.95 -20.37 23.60
CA ARG A 273 13.81 -19.84 22.50
C ARG A 273 14.02 -18.33 22.58
N LEU A 274 12.98 -17.58 22.96
CA LEU A 274 13.09 -16.13 23.17
C LEU A 274 13.92 -15.79 24.42
N GLN A 275 13.77 -16.53 25.52
CA GLN A 275 14.50 -16.30 26.77
C GLN A 275 15.96 -16.81 26.75
N SER A 276 16.24 -17.93 26.07
CA SER A 276 17.59 -18.52 25.98
C SER A 276 18.61 -17.65 25.24
N GLN A 277 18.17 -16.60 24.56
CA GLN A 277 19.06 -15.64 23.90
C GLN A 277 19.52 -14.47 24.80
N ASP A 278 18.97 -14.36 26.00
CA ASP A 278 19.38 -13.43 27.06
C ASP A 278 20.05 -14.19 28.23
N GLY A 279 21.06 -15.01 27.93
CA GLY A 279 22.21 -15.28 28.81
C GLY A 279 22.05 -15.76 30.26
N ASP A 280 20.85 -16.03 30.78
CA ASP A 280 20.67 -16.43 32.19
C ASP A 280 19.57 -17.48 32.32
N VAL A 281 19.98 -18.76 32.29
CA VAL A 281 19.09 -19.90 32.54
C VAL A 281 19.45 -20.51 33.89
N THR A 282 18.92 -19.93 34.96
CA THR A 282 18.66 -20.65 36.21
C THR A 282 17.35 -20.19 36.83
N GLY A 283 16.26 -20.93 36.61
CA GLY A 283 14.97 -20.70 37.27
C GLY A 283 13.92 -21.72 36.84
N GLU A 284 13.21 -22.29 37.82
CA GLU A 284 12.27 -23.41 37.73
C GLU A 284 11.14 -23.26 36.70
N ASP A 285 10.64 -24.42 36.22
CA ASP A 285 9.51 -24.58 35.29
C ASP A 285 8.22 -23.90 35.80
N VAL A 286 8.01 -22.65 35.40
CA VAL A 286 6.73 -21.95 35.54
C VAL A 286 6.08 -21.85 34.15
N PRO A 287 4.86 -22.41 33.95
CA PRO A 287 4.18 -22.31 32.66
C PRO A 287 4.05 -20.84 32.23
N ALA A 288 4.31 -20.54 30.95
CA ALA A 288 4.26 -19.18 30.45
C ALA A 288 2.83 -18.62 30.56
N THR A 289 2.60 -17.75 31.54
CA THR A 289 1.30 -17.05 31.66
C THR A 289 1.12 -16.10 30.47
N PRO A 290 -0.10 -15.94 29.92
CA PRO A 290 -0.36 -15.01 28.81
C PRO A 290 0.18 -13.60 29.06
N LYS A 291 0.12 -13.11 30.30
CA LYS A 291 0.71 -11.81 30.69
C LYS A 291 2.22 -11.73 30.48
N LYS A 292 2.96 -12.79 30.80
CA LYS A 292 4.42 -12.85 30.59
C LYS A 292 4.75 -12.92 29.11
N ILE A 293 3.92 -13.62 28.34
CA ILE A 293 4.01 -13.64 26.87
C ILE A 293 3.81 -12.24 26.31
N PHE A 294 2.72 -11.54 26.67
CA PHE A 294 2.46 -10.17 26.23
C PHE A 294 3.53 -9.15 26.65
N GLN A 295 4.18 -9.32 27.81
CA GLN A 295 5.33 -8.50 28.19
C GLN A 295 6.53 -8.71 27.25
N ILE A 296 6.81 -9.96 26.86
CA ILE A 296 7.85 -10.28 25.88
C ILE A 296 7.46 -9.71 24.50
N LEU A 297 6.18 -9.80 24.10
CA LEU A 297 5.69 -9.19 22.87
C LEU A 297 5.94 -7.67 22.88
N HIS A 298 5.53 -6.97 23.96
CA HIS A 298 5.71 -5.53 24.10
C HIS A 298 7.19 -5.13 24.04
N GLN A 299 8.05 -5.77 24.84
CA GLN A 299 9.49 -5.49 24.84
C GLN A 299 10.11 -5.72 23.46
N THR A 300 9.58 -6.68 22.70
CA THR A 300 10.09 -6.91 21.36
C THR A 300 9.56 -5.90 20.34
N ILE A 301 8.29 -5.51 20.42
CA ILE A 301 7.78 -4.45 19.55
C ILE A 301 8.47 -3.11 19.86
N ASP A 302 8.84 -2.85 21.10
CA ASP A 302 9.67 -1.71 21.46
C ASP A 302 11.08 -1.85 20.87
N ALA A 303 11.70 -3.03 20.90
CA ALA A 303 12.99 -3.27 20.24
C ALA A 303 12.91 -3.11 18.71
N LEU A 304 11.75 -3.38 18.12
CA LEU A 304 11.44 -3.14 16.72
C LEU A 304 11.41 -1.65 16.34
N SER A 305 11.33 -0.72 17.30
CA SER A 305 11.47 0.73 17.05
C SER A 305 12.80 1.13 16.39
N CYS A 306 13.83 0.28 16.51
CA CYS A 306 15.10 0.47 15.81
C CYS A 306 15.01 0.20 14.29
N VAL A 307 13.92 -0.42 13.83
CA VAL A 307 13.63 -0.67 12.43
C VAL A 307 12.69 0.41 11.90
N PRO A 308 13.02 1.09 10.79
CA PRO A 308 12.19 2.14 10.21
C PRO A 308 10.99 1.56 9.44
N SER A 309 10.12 0.83 10.13
CA SER A 309 8.86 0.28 9.61
C SER A 309 7.73 0.48 10.62
N PRO A 310 7.29 1.74 10.84
CA PRO A 310 6.26 2.05 11.82
C PRO A 310 4.89 1.42 11.47
N GLU A 311 4.61 1.19 10.19
CA GLU A 311 3.37 0.54 9.75
C GLU A 311 3.30 -0.93 10.19
N LEU A 312 4.42 -1.65 10.14
CA LEU A 312 4.49 -3.04 10.60
C LEU A 312 4.35 -3.10 12.12
N ALA A 313 5.06 -2.25 12.86
CA ALA A 313 4.95 -2.18 14.31
C ALA A 313 3.51 -1.87 14.77
N LEU A 314 2.83 -0.94 14.11
CA LEU A 314 1.41 -0.65 14.38
C LEU A 314 0.53 -1.88 14.16
N ARG A 315 0.71 -2.63 13.06
CA ARG A 315 -0.05 -3.87 12.82
C ARG A 315 0.20 -4.91 13.91
N LEU A 316 1.46 -5.06 14.33
CA LEU A 316 1.82 -6.00 15.41
C LEU A 316 1.16 -5.62 16.73
N TYR A 317 1.16 -4.34 17.12
CA TYR A 317 0.45 -3.89 18.31
C TYR A 317 -1.06 -4.16 18.22
N LEU A 318 -1.69 -3.89 17.06
CA LEU A 318 -3.11 -4.19 16.86
C LEU A 318 -3.42 -5.69 16.97
N HIS A 319 -2.59 -6.56 16.39
CA HIS A 319 -2.75 -8.01 16.53
C HIS A 319 -2.51 -8.49 17.97
N CYS A 320 -1.55 -7.91 18.69
CA CYS A 320 -1.36 -8.21 20.11
C CYS A 320 -2.56 -7.75 20.95
N ALA A 321 -3.20 -6.63 20.58
CA ALA A 321 -4.43 -6.18 21.22
C ALA A 321 -5.59 -7.17 20.97
N GLU A 322 -5.74 -7.71 19.76
CA GLU A 322 -6.72 -8.77 19.46
C GLU A 322 -6.43 -10.04 20.25
N ALA A 323 -5.17 -10.51 20.28
CA ALA A 323 -4.83 -11.69 21.07
C ALA A 323 -5.12 -11.46 22.58
N ALA A 324 -4.87 -10.25 23.08
CA ALA A 324 -5.20 -9.88 24.46
C ALA A 324 -6.72 -9.78 24.71
N ASN A 325 -7.51 -9.43 23.68
CA ASN A 325 -8.97 -9.52 23.71
C ASN A 325 -9.42 -10.95 23.96
N ASP A 326 -8.88 -11.88 23.17
CA ASP A 326 -9.27 -13.30 23.21
C ASP A 326 -8.80 -13.99 24.50
N CYS A 327 -7.77 -13.43 25.16
CA CYS A 327 -7.26 -13.87 26.45
C CYS A 327 -7.94 -13.21 27.67
N ASP A 328 -8.99 -12.39 27.47
CA ASP A 328 -9.66 -11.62 28.54
C ASP A 328 -8.71 -10.71 29.37
N LEU A 329 -7.68 -10.12 28.72
CA LEU A 329 -6.73 -9.20 29.34
C LEU A 329 -6.94 -7.72 28.93
N GLU A 330 -7.97 -7.06 29.47
CA GLU A 330 -8.34 -5.68 29.11
C GLU A 330 -7.18 -4.66 29.26
N PRO A 331 -6.42 -4.63 30.38
CA PRO A 331 -5.36 -3.64 30.56
C PRO A 331 -4.25 -3.79 29.51
N VAL A 332 -3.96 -5.03 29.11
CA VAL A 332 -2.93 -5.36 28.12
C VAL A 332 -3.39 -4.93 26.73
N ALA A 333 -4.64 -5.25 26.37
CA ALA A 333 -5.22 -4.80 25.11
C ALA A 333 -5.23 -3.26 25.00
N TYR A 334 -5.55 -2.57 26.10
CA TYR A 334 -5.59 -1.11 26.15
C TYR A 334 -4.19 -0.48 25.98
N GLU A 335 -3.18 -1.07 26.60
CA GLU A 335 -1.79 -0.62 26.48
C GLU A 335 -1.29 -0.75 25.03
N PHE A 336 -1.55 -1.89 24.36
CA PHE A 336 -1.21 -2.06 22.95
C PHE A 336 -1.94 -1.07 22.03
N PHE A 337 -3.21 -0.77 22.27
CA PHE A 337 -3.92 0.29 21.52
C PHE A 337 -3.29 1.66 21.74
N THR A 338 -2.82 1.94 22.96
CA THR A 338 -2.16 3.20 23.28
C THR A 338 -0.83 3.33 22.54
N GLN A 339 -0.03 2.27 22.48
CA GLN A 339 1.22 2.26 21.69
C GLN A 339 0.94 2.40 20.18
N ALA A 340 -0.09 1.73 19.66
CA ALA A 340 -0.50 1.88 18.27
C ALA A 340 -0.91 3.34 17.94
N PHE A 341 -1.57 4.04 18.87
CA PHE A 341 -1.88 5.46 18.69
C PHE A 341 -0.66 6.37 18.72
N ILE A 342 0.30 6.12 19.60
CA ILE A 342 1.55 6.89 19.66
C ILE A 342 2.30 6.74 18.32
N LEU A 343 2.47 5.52 17.82
CA LEU A 343 3.09 5.29 16.51
C LEU A 343 2.35 6.00 15.37
N TYR A 344 1.02 5.97 15.39
CA TYR A 344 0.21 6.67 14.39
C TYR A 344 0.44 8.19 14.42
N GLU A 345 0.58 8.78 15.60
CA GLU A 345 0.77 10.23 15.77
C GLU A 345 2.19 10.70 15.45
N GLU A 346 3.19 9.93 15.88
CA GLU A 346 4.60 10.39 15.88
C GLU A 346 5.38 9.92 14.66
N GLU A 347 5.13 8.70 14.16
CA GLU A 347 6.00 8.05 13.17
C GLU A 347 5.34 7.93 11.77
N ILE A 348 4.01 7.79 11.69
CA ILE A 348 3.31 7.62 10.40
C ILE A 348 2.92 8.97 9.80
N ALA A 349 3.82 9.55 8.99
CA ALA A 349 3.60 10.84 8.33
C ALA A 349 3.01 10.75 6.91
N ASP A 350 3.18 9.63 6.20
CA ASP A 350 2.69 9.48 4.82
C ASP A 350 1.16 9.42 4.77
N SER A 351 0.55 10.23 3.90
CA SER A 351 -0.91 10.36 3.83
C SER A 351 -1.61 9.04 3.44
N LYS A 352 -0.99 8.17 2.64
CA LYS A 352 -1.60 6.87 2.27
C LYS A 352 -1.42 5.86 3.40
N ALA A 353 -0.26 5.85 4.04
CA ALA A 353 0.02 5.03 5.20
C ALA A 353 -0.94 5.37 6.36
N GLN A 354 -1.17 6.66 6.65
CA GLN A 354 -2.13 7.10 7.66
C GLN A 354 -3.55 6.58 7.41
N ILE A 355 -4.01 6.60 6.15
CA ILE A 355 -5.34 6.08 5.79
C ILE A 355 -5.41 4.58 6.06
N THR A 356 -4.38 3.84 5.68
CA THR A 356 -4.35 2.39 5.89
C THR A 356 -4.33 2.08 7.40
N ALA A 357 -3.47 2.75 8.15
CA ALA A 357 -3.34 2.59 9.59
C ALA A 357 -4.65 2.90 10.33
N ILE A 358 -5.32 4.03 10.00
CA ILE A 358 -6.56 4.38 10.69
C ILE A 358 -7.70 3.39 10.39
N HIS A 359 -7.79 2.85 9.17
CA HIS A 359 -8.79 1.83 8.86
C HIS A 359 -8.50 0.51 9.59
N LEU A 360 -7.21 0.15 9.77
CA LEU A 360 -6.81 -1.01 10.56
C LEU A 360 -7.18 -0.81 12.04
N ILE A 361 -6.91 0.36 12.61
CA ILE A 361 -7.31 0.72 13.98
C ILE A 361 -8.83 0.60 14.12
N ILE A 362 -9.61 1.23 13.23
CA ILE A 362 -11.09 1.18 13.26
C ILE A 362 -11.57 -0.26 13.20
N GLY A 363 -11.07 -1.05 12.24
CA GLY A 363 -11.49 -2.44 12.04
C GLY A 363 -11.14 -3.33 13.23
N THR A 364 -9.95 -3.17 13.80
CA THR A 364 -9.51 -3.89 15.00
C THR A 364 -10.38 -3.52 16.18
N LEU A 365 -10.52 -2.23 16.46
CA LEU A 365 -11.31 -1.72 17.56
C LEU A 365 -12.80 -2.10 17.44
N GLN A 366 -13.34 -2.27 16.24
CA GLN A 366 -14.70 -2.78 16.03
C GLN A 366 -14.88 -4.22 16.54
N ARG A 367 -13.86 -5.07 16.42
CA ARG A 367 -13.88 -6.49 16.85
C ARG A 367 -13.60 -6.68 18.34
N MET A 368 -13.03 -5.67 18.99
CA MET A 368 -12.73 -5.70 20.43
C MET A 368 -14.02 -5.63 21.26
N ASN A 369 -14.25 -6.64 22.08
CA ASN A 369 -15.40 -6.75 23.00
C ASN A 369 -14.99 -6.67 24.48
N ILE A 370 -13.69 -6.72 24.77
CA ILE A 370 -13.17 -6.74 26.13
C ILE A 370 -13.23 -5.39 26.89
N PHE A 371 -13.28 -4.27 26.16
CA PHE A 371 -13.15 -2.95 26.78
C PHE A 371 -14.41 -2.54 27.54
N GLY A 372 -14.23 -2.12 28.79
CA GLY A 372 -15.26 -1.42 29.55
C GLY A 372 -15.65 -0.09 28.90
N VAL A 373 -16.83 0.42 29.29
CA VAL A 373 -17.45 1.61 28.66
C VAL A 373 -16.51 2.82 28.59
N GLU A 374 -15.78 3.13 29.66
CA GLU A 374 -14.88 4.29 29.71
C GLU A 374 -13.66 4.15 28.76
N ASN A 375 -13.02 2.98 28.79
CA ASN A 375 -11.89 2.67 27.93
C ASN A 375 -12.31 2.67 26.46
N ARG A 376 -13.43 2.00 26.16
CA ARG A 376 -14.02 1.93 24.82
C ARG A 376 -14.38 3.32 24.29
N ASP A 377 -14.99 4.17 25.10
CA ASP A 377 -15.34 5.55 24.74
C ASP A 377 -14.09 6.38 24.44
N THR A 378 -13.06 6.26 25.28
CA THR A 378 -11.77 6.96 25.10
C THR A 378 -11.09 6.57 23.79
N LEU A 379 -10.96 5.26 23.51
CA LEU A 379 -10.33 4.76 22.28
C LEU A 379 -11.12 5.19 21.03
N THR A 380 -12.46 5.16 21.12
CA THR A 380 -13.35 5.56 20.02
C THR A 380 -13.28 7.07 19.76
N HIS A 381 -13.24 7.88 20.82
CA HIS A 381 -13.08 9.33 20.71
C HIS A 381 -11.73 9.71 20.08
N LYS A 382 -10.63 9.05 20.48
CA LYS A 382 -9.32 9.25 19.83
C LYS A 382 -9.35 8.87 18.34
N THR A 383 -9.87 7.69 18.02
CA THR A 383 -9.96 7.17 16.64
C THR A 383 -10.80 8.07 15.72
N THR A 384 -11.95 8.53 16.20
CA THR A 384 -12.79 9.50 15.46
C THR A 384 -12.11 10.85 15.31
N GLY A 385 -11.34 11.28 16.32
CA GLY A 385 -10.48 12.46 16.26
C GLY A 385 -9.43 12.37 15.16
N TYR A 386 -8.73 11.24 15.04
CA TYR A 386 -7.73 11.01 13.98
C TYR A 386 -8.34 10.95 12.59
N SER A 387 -9.44 10.22 12.43
CA SER A 387 -10.18 10.12 11.16
C SER A 387 -10.58 11.50 10.63
N ALA A 388 -10.93 12.41 11.53
CA ALA A 388 -11.28 13.78 11.20
C ALA A 388 -10.10 14.71 10.94
N LYS A 389 -8.86 14.32 11.22
CA LYS A 389 -7.64 15.13 10.97
C LYS A 389 -6.92 14.75 9.67
N LEU A 390 -7.39 13.73 8.95
CA LEU A 390 -6.83 13.36 7.65
C LEU A 390 -6.83 14.53 6.65
N LEU A 391 -5.75 14.66 5.89
CA LEU A 391 -5.49 15.80 5.02
C LEU A 391 -6.44 15.87 3.81
N LYS A 392 -6.68 14.73 3.15
CA LYS A 392 -7.50 14.64 1.95
C LYS A 392 -8.96 14.42 2.32
N LYS A 393 -9.87 15.28 1.83
CA LYS A 393 -11.30 15.20 2.16
C LYS A 393 -11.97 13.88 1.77
N PRO A 394 -11.71 13.27 0.59
CA PRO A 394 -12.28 11.97 0.27
C PRO A 394 -11.90 10.90 1.31
N ASP A 395 -10.63 10.88 1.71
CA ASP A 395 -10.13 9.88 2.66
C ASP A 395 -10.62 10.16 4.08
N GLN A 396 -10.69 11.44 4.47
CA GLN A 396 -11.32 11.91 5.70
C GLN A 396 -12.80 11.48 5.77
N CYS A 397 -13.55 11.63 4.67
CA CYS A 397 -14.94 11.22 4.58
C CYS A 397 -15.09 9.72 4.84
N ARG A 398 -14.26 8.90 4.18
CA ARG A 398 -14.28 7.43 4.32
C ARG A 398 -13.95 6.96 5.73
N ALA A 399 -12.90 7.51 6.33
CA ALA A 399 -12.54 7.18 7.71
C ALA A 399 -13.63 7.60 8.70
N VAL A 400 -14.26 8.78 8.50
CA VAL A 400 -15.31 9.29 9.39
C VAL A 400 -16.59 8.46 9.31
N TYR A 401 -17.06 8.07 8.13
CA TYR A 401 -18.21 7.17 8.08
C TYR A 401 -17.84 5.77 8.56
N ALA A 402 -16.59 5.31 8.40
CA ALA A 402 -16.17 4.00 8.93
C ALA A 402 -16.26 3.97 10.47
N CYS A 403 -15.93 5.08 11.14
CA CYS A 403 -16.09 5.21 12.59
C CYS A 403 -17.54 5.06 13.07
N SER A 404 -18.56 5.22 12.21
CA SER A 404 -19.95 4.98 12.61
C SER A 404 -20.18 3.54 13.11
N HIS A 405 -19.42 2.58 12.58
CA HIS A 405 -19.47 1.17 13.01
C HIS A 405 -18.88 0.94 14.42
N LEU A 406 -18.13 1.90 14.98
CA LEU A 406 -17.64 1.80 16.36
C LEU A 406 -18.73 2.08 17.40
N PHE A 407 -19.85 2.68 16.98
CA PHE A 407 -20.99 3.03 17.83
C PHE A 407 -22.16 2.06 17.67
N TRP A 408 -21.96 0.98 16.91
CA TRP A 408 -23.00 -0.01 16.65
C TRP A 408 -22.39 -1.41 16.52
N ALA A 409 -22.63 -2.24 17.52
CA ALA A 409 -22.30 -3.67 17.52
C ALA A 409 -23.57 -4.52 17.48
N ASP A 410 -23.50 -5.68 16.83
CA ASP A 410 -24.64 -6.58 16.66
C ASP A 410 -24.86 -7.53 17.87
N ASP A 411 -24.00 -7.48 18.88
CA ASP A 411 -24.03 -8.34 20.06
C ASP A 411 -24.99 -7.83 21.13
N GLN A 412 -25.55 -8.73 21.95
CA GLN A 412 -26.57 -8.41 22.97
C GLN A 412 -26.09 -7.39 24.02
N ASP A 413 -24.80 -7.37 24.32
CA ASP A 413 -24.15 -6.42 25.23
C ASP A 413 -23.33 -5.34 24.48
N GLY A 414 -23.52 -5.26 23.15
CA GLY A 414 -22.82 -4.33 22.27
C GLY A 414 -23.27 -2.88 22.42
N ILE A 415 -22.40 -1.94 22.05
CA ILE A 415 -22.75 -0.52 21.98
C ILE A 415 -23.81 -0.33 20.90
N MET A 416 -24.97 0.20 21.28
CA MET A 416 -26.06 0.57 20.36
C MET A 416 -26.39 2.06 20.49
N ASP A 417 -25.50 2.92 19.97
CA ASP A 417 -25.67 4.37 20.01
C ASP A 417 -26.00 4.93 18.62
N GLY A 418 -27.29 4.86 18.27
CA GLY A 418 -27.80 5.37 16.99
C GLY A 418 -27.62 6.88 16.78
N GLU A 419 -27.51 7.66 17.86
CA GLU A 419 -27.29 9.11 17.77
C GLU A 419 -25.86 9.41 17.31
N ARG A 420 -24.87 8.72 17.88
CA ARG A 420 -23.46 8.86 17.47
C ARG A 420 -23.19 8.27 16.10
N VAL A 421 -23.88 7.19 15.72
CA VAL A 421 -23.88 6.69 14.33
C VAL A 421 -24.33 7.80 13.38
N LEU A 422 -25.50 8.41 13.64
CA LEU A 422 -26.02 9.47 12.80
C LEU A 422 -25.10 10.71 12.79
N LEU A 423 -24.47 11.04 13.91
CA LEU A 423 -23.51 12.14 13.99
C LEU A 423 -22.30 11.92 13.07
N CYS A 424 -21.75 10.70 13.03
CA CYS A 424 -20.67 10.33 12.13
C CYS A 424 -21.08 10.45 10.67
N LEU A 425 -22.25 9.91 10.30
CA LEU A 425 -22.77 9.97 8.95
C LEU A 425 -23.06 11.41 8.49
N LYS A 426 -23.68 12.24 9.35
CA LYS A 426 -23.87 13.68 9.08
C LYS A 426 -22.55 14.42 8.93
N ARG A 427 -21.52 14.06 9.69
CA ARG A 427 -20.17 14.63 9.54
C ARG A 427 -19.54 14.21 8.22
N ALA A 428 -19.62 12.94 7.85
CA ALA A 428 -19.14 12.43 6.56
C ALA A 428 -19.83 13.15 5.39
N LEU A 429 -21.15 13.34 5.46
CA LEU A 429 -21.92 14.09 4.45
C LEU A 429 -21.46 15.55 4.32
N ARG A 430 -21.19 16.24 5.44
CA ARG A 430 -20.61 17.59 5.41
C ARG A 430 -19.23 17.63 4.75
N ILE A 431 -18.39 16.62 4.99
CA ILE A 431 -17.06 16.51 4.37
C ILE A 431 -17.19 16.24 2.86
N ALA A 432 -18.10 15.34 2.45
CA ALA A 432 -18.37 15.05 1.05
C ALA A 432 -18.86 16.30 0.30
N ASN A 433 -19.78 17.06 0.88
CA ASN A 433 -20.21 18.36 0.33
C ASN A 433 -19.04 19.35 0.17
N ALA A 434 -18.16 19.45 1.17
CA ALA A 434 -16.99 20.30 1.07
C ALA A 434 -15.98 19.81 0.02
N ALA A 435 -15.86 18.50 -0.19
CA ALA A 435 -15.04 17.92 -1.26
C ALA A 435 -15.61 18.26 -2.65
N GLN A 436 -16.92 18.11 -2.81
CA GLN A 436 -17.66 18.44 -4.03
C GLN A 436 -17.49 19.92 -4.41
N GLN A 437 -17.65 20.84 -3.46
CA GLN A 437 -17.51 22.28 -3.69
C GLN A 437 -16.09 22.71 -4.09
N MET A 438 -15.06 22.08 -3.52
CA MET A 438 -13.67 22.39 -3.90
C MET A 438 -13.32 21.84 -5.28
N ALA A 439 -13.88 20.68 -5.64
CA ALA A 439 -13.71 20.11 -6.97
C ALA A 439 -14.38 20.99 -8.04
N SER A 440 -15.63 21.40 -7.83
CA SER A 440 -16.34 22.30 -8.76
C SER A 440 -15.68 23.67 -8.93
N ALA A 441 -14.98 24.18 -7.91
CA ALA A 441 -14.20 25.42 -7.99
C ALA A 441 -12.90 25.28 -8.80
N THR A 442 -12.34 24.07 -8.91
CA THR A 442 -11.10 23.80 -9.64
C THR A 442 -11.44 23.29 -11.03
N ARG A 443 -11.49 24.20 -12.03
CA ARG A 443 -11.85 23.86 -13.42
C ARG A 443 -11.08 22.62 -13.91
N GLY A 444 -11.77 21.51 -14.13
CA GLY A 444 -11.22 20.26 -14.64
C GLY A 444 -11.27 19.06 -13.69
N SER A 445 -11.72 19.20 -12.44
CA SER A 445 -12.03 18.07 -11.55
C SER A 445 -13.51 18.06 -11.21
N SER A 446 -14.25 17.11 -11.78
CA SER A 446 -15.58 16.77 -11.26
C SER A 446 -15.44 16.28 -9.82
N GLY A 447 -16.33 16.73 -8.94
CA GLY A 447 -16.35 16.23 -7.57
C GLY A 447 -16.87 14.79 -7.56
N SER A 448 -16.35 13.98 -6.63
CA SER A 448 -16.67 12.56 -6.58
C SER A 448 -18.05 12.36 -5.98
N VAL A 449 -19.09 12.36 -6.83
CA VAL A 449 -20.45 11.92 -6.49
C VAL A 449 -20.44 10.54 -5.80
N THR A 450 -19.44 9.72 -6.14
CA THR A 450 -19.12 8.43 -5.51
C THR A 450 -19.17 8.47 -3.99
N LEU A 451 -18.66 9.53 -3.34
CA LEU A 451 -18.68 9.64 -1.87
C LEU A 451 -20.10 9.70 -1.30
N PHE A 452 -21.03 10.39 -1.98
CA PHE A 452 -22.43 10.43 -1.55
C PHE A 452 -23.10 9.07 -1.69
N ILE A 453 -22.76 8.32 -2.75
CA ILE A 453 -23.27 6.96 -2.97
C ILE A 453 -22.70 6.01 -1.90
N GLU A 454 -21.41 6.11 -1.56
CA GLU A 454 -20.82 5.34 -0.45
C GLU A 454 -21.52 5.63 0.88
N ILE A 455 -21.75 6.91 1.20
CA ILE A 455 -22.49 7.33 2.40
C ILE A 455 -23.91 6.78 2.37
N LEU A 456 -24.61 6.84 1.23
CA LEU A 456 -25.95 6.27 1.08
C LEU A 456 -25.97 4.78 1.42
N ASN A 457 -25.01 4.01 0.93
CA ASN A 457 -24.90 2.59 1.28
C ASN A 457 -24.67 2.37 2.78
N LYS A 458 -23.95 3.28 3.47
CA LYS A 458 -23.84 3.24 4.94
C LYS A 458 -25.15 3.56 5.64
N TYR A 459 -25.91 4.56 5.18
CA TYR A 459 -27.26 4.82 5.68
C TYR A 459 -28.19 3.61 5.51
N LEU A 460 -28.16 2.96 4.34
CA LEU A 460 -28.93 1.75 4.08
C LEU A 460 -28.55 0.61 5.02
N TYR A 461 -27.25 0.38 5.25
CA TYR A 461 -26.79 -0.64 6.20
C TYR A 461 -27.41 -0.44 7.60
N PHE A 462 -27.32 0.76 8.16
CA PHE A 462 -27.86 1.04 9.50
C PHE A 462 -29.39 1.14 9.53
N PHE A 463 -30.01 1.49 8.41
CA PHE A 463 -31.46 1.42 8.27
C PHE A 463 -31.97 -0.02 8.40
N GLU A 464 -31.26 -0.97 7.81
CA GLU A 464 -31.57 -2.41 7.95
C GLU A 464 -31.38 -2.91 9.37
N LYS A 465 -30.37 -2.39 10.08
CA LYS A 465 -30.16 -2.65 11.52
C LYS A 465 -31.25 -2.07 12.41
N GLY A 466 -32.16 -1.25 11.85
CA GLY A 466 -33.31 -0.73 12.56
C GLY A 466 -33.00 0.46 13.48
N ILE A 467 -31.93 1.21 13.17
CA ILE A 467 -31.60 2.43 13.93
C ILE A 467 -32.73 3.48 13.78
N PRO A 468 -33.42 3.86 14.86
CA PRO A 468 -34.58 4.76 14.78
C PRO A 468 -34.27 6.15 14.19
N GLN A 469 -33.05 6.64 14.41
CA GLN A 469 -32.59 7.94 13.94
C GLN A 469 -32.37 7.99 12.42
N ILE A 470 -32.30 6.84 11.75
CA ILE A 470 -32.15 6.75 10.30
C ILE A 470 -33.52 6.42 9.71
N THR A 471 -34.14 7.44 9.12
CA THR A 471 -35.50 7.35 8.58
C THR A 471 -35.48 7.24 7.07
N ASN A 472 -36.60 6.76 6.51
CA ASN A 472 -36.86 6.77 5.07
C ASN A 472 -36.67 8.14 4.44
N THR A 473 -37.03 9.21 5.15
CA THR A 473 -36.90 10.59 4.68
C THR A 473 -35.43 10.96 4.47
N VAL A 474 -34.54 10.62 5.40
CA VAL A 474 -33.10 10.93 5.27
C VAL A 474 -32.47 10.19 4.10
N ILE A 475 -32.88 8.94 3.86
CA ILE A 475 -32.43 8.15 2.71
C ILE A 475 -32.93 8.77 1.41
N GLN A 476 -34.21 9.16 1.36
CA GLN A 476 -34.83 9.81 0.21
C GLN A 476 -34.14 11.14 -0.12
N ASP A 477 -33.91 11.99 0.88
CA ASP A 477 -33.22 13.28 0.72
C ASP A 477 -31.81 13.09 0.13
N LEU A 478 -31.10 12.04 0.56
CA LEU A 478 -29.76 11.73 0.05
C LEU A 478 -29.78 11.20 -1.38
N ILE A 479 -30.78 10.40 -1.76
CA ILE A 479 -30.99 9.96 -3.14
C ILE A 479 -31.25 11.17 -4.06
N GLU A 480 -32.08 12.11 -3.61
CA GLU A 480 -32.39 13.34 -4.36
C GLU A 480 -31.16 14.25 -4.48
N LEU A 481 -30.36 14.36 -3.43
CA LEU A 481 -29.08 15.06 -3.47
C LEU A 481 -28.14 14.43 -4.51
N ILE A 482 -27.98 13.11 -4.52
CA ILE A 482 -27.14 12.41 -5.50
C ILE A 482 -27.63 12.66 -6.94
N ARG A 483 -28.95 12.59 -7.18
CA ARG A 483 -29.51 12.89 -8.51
C ARG A 483 -29.21 14.32 -8.94
N THR A 484 -29.31 15.28 -8.03
CA THR A 484 -29.04 16.70 -8.30
C THR A 484 -27.58 16.94 -8.63
N GLU A 485 -26.65 16.37 -7.84
CA GLU A 485 -25.21 16.50 -8.06
C GLU A 485 -24.74 15.78 -9.34
N LYS A 486 -25.41 14.70 -9.75
CA LYS A 486 -25.15 14.07 -11.04
C LYS A 486 -25.58 14.92 -12.23
N GLN A 487 -26.67 15.67 -12.09
CA GLN A 487 -27.19 16.55 -13.15
C GLN A 487 -26.40 17.85 -13.28
N SER A 488 -25.78 18.33 -12.20
CA SER A 488 -24.95 19.55 -12.21
C SER A 488 -23.56 19.35 -12.81
N ASP A 489 -23.10 18.10 -12.91
CA ASP A 489 -21.82 17.72 -13.49
C ASP A 489 -21.89 17.70 -15.04
N ASN A 490 -21.54 18.82 -15.68
CA ASN A 490 -21.52 18.98 -17.15
C ASN A 490 -20.38 18.20 -17.85
N SER A 491 -19.69 17.31 -17.15
CA SER A 491 -18.63 16.46 -17.70
C SER A 491 -19.17 15.12 -18.21
N VAL A 492 -18.36 14.35 -18.93
CA VAL A 492 -18.71 12.98 -19.32
C VAL A 492 -18.91 12.17 -18.03
N ALA A 493 -20.16 11.79 -17.75
CA ALA A 493 -20.50 11.00 -16.57
C ALA A 493 -19.61 9.76 -16.49
N ASP A 494 -18.89 9.61 -15.38
CA ASP A 494 -18.06 8.44 -15.12
C ASP A 494 -18.94 7.17 -15.12
N PRO A 495 -18.76 6.25 -16.09
CA PRO A 495 -19.58 5.05 -16.21
C PRO A 495 -19.58 4.18 -14.95
N SER A 496 -18.47 4.19 -14.20
CA SER A 496 -18.35 3.39 -12.98
C SER A 496 -19.22 3.95 -11.84
N THR A 497 -19.28 5.27 -11.68
CA THR A 497 -20.15 5.95 -10.72
C THR A 497 -21.63 5.78 -11.08
N GLU A 498 -21.99 5.80 -12.37
CA GLU A 498 -23.35 5.52 -12.84
C GLU A 498 -23.78 4.08 -12.53
N ALA A 499 -22.92 3.12 -12.84
CA ALA A 499 -23.16 1.71 -12.55
C ALA A 499 -23.29 1.46 -11.06
N PHE A 500 -22.47 2.13 -10.22
CA PHE A 500 -22.53 2.01 -8.77
C PHE A 500 -23.86 2.54 -8.22
N PHE A 501 -24.29 3.74 -8.62
CA PHE A 501 -25.58 4.29 -8.18
C PHE A 501 -26.76 3.45 -8.64
N SER A 502 -26.75 3.01 -9.90
CA SER A 502 -27.78 2.13 -10.47
C SER A 502 -27.88 0.81 -9.71
N SER A 503 -26.74 0.25 -9.30
CA SER A 503 -26.68 -0.97 -8.48
C SER A 503 -27.27 -0.74 -7.08
N THR A 504 -26.96 0.40 -6.44
CA THR A 504 -27.57 0.77 -5.15
C THR A 504 -29.09 0.96 -5.26
N LEU A 505 -29.60 1.60 -6.32
CA LEU A 505 -31.04 1.73 -6.53
C LEU A 505 -31.72 0.37 -6.80
N ARG A 506 -31.08 -0.50 -7.56
CA ARG A 506 -31.56 -1.87 -7.78
C ARG A 506 -31.60 -2.67 -6.47
N TYR A 507 -30.64 -2.47 -5.58
CA TYR A 507 -30.65 -3.08 -4.25
C TYR A 507 -31.86 -2.63 -3.42
N ILE A 508 -32.14 -1.32 -3.39
CA ILE A 508 -33.33 -0.77 -2.71
C ILE A 508 -34.61 -1.41 -3.28
N GLU A 509 -34.71 -1.54 -4.60
CA GLU A 509 -35.87 -2.14 -5.25
C GLU A 509 -36.01 -3.64 -4.94
N PHE A 510 -34.89 -4.37 -4.92
CA PHE A 510 -34.86 -5.76 -4.51
C PHE A 510 -35.34 -5.95 -3.06
N GLN A 511 -34.95 -5.06 -2.14
CA GLN A 511 -35.41 -5.12 -0.75
C GLN A 511 -36.93 -4.89 -0.63
N LYS A 512 -37.54 -4.04 -1.47
CA LYS A 512 -39.01 -3.88 -1.51
C LYS A 512 -39.71 -5.18 -1.93
N GLN A 513 -39.17 -5.84 -2.95
CA GLN A 513 -39.78 -7.06 -3.52
C GLN A 513 -39.68 -8.26 -2.57
N LYS A 514 -38.74 -8.24 -1.62
CA LYS A 514 -38.54 -9.33 -0.65
C LYS A 514 -39.73 -9.53 0.31
N GLY A 515 -40.58 -8.51 0.47
CA GLY A 515 -41.75 -8.55 1.35
C GLY A 515 -41.40 -8.61 2.85
N GLY A 516 -42.42 -8.73 3.70
CA GLY A 516 -42.27 -8.74 5.16
C GLY A 516 -41.91 -7.37 5.76
N SER A 517 -41.51 -7.37 7.04
CA SER A 517 -41.25 -6.13 7.80
C SER A 517 -40.10 -5.28 7.24
N ILE A 518 -39.16 -5.90 6.51
CA ILE A 518 -38.09 -5.17 5.80
C ILE A 518 -38.64 -4.57 4.51
N GLY A 519 -39.41 -5.31 3.71
CA GLY A 519 -40.03 -4.78 2.49
C GLY A 519 -40.92 -3.56 2.76
N GLU A 520 -41.73 -3.61 3.83
CA GLU A 520 -42.58 -2.48 4.28
C GLU A 520 -41.76 -1.23 4.64
N LYS A 521 -40.59 -1.40 5.27
CA LYS A 521 -39.69 -0.28 5.59
C LYS A 521 -39.21 0.43 4.32
N TYR A 522 -38.87 -0.33 3.28
CA TYR A 522 -38.33 0.19 2.01
C TYR A 522 -39.40 0.76 1.07
N GLU A 523 -40.67 0.43 1.25
CA GLU A 523 -41.77 0.84 0.37
C GLU A 523 -41.89 2.37 0.24
N GLN A 524 -41.53 3.09 1.30
CA GLN A 524 -41.60 4.56 1.34
C GLN A 524 -40.44 5.25 0.59
N ILE A 525 -39.41 4.51 0.17
CA ILE A 525 -38.22 5.04 -0.53
C ILE A 525 -38.46 4.99 -2.04
N LYS A 526 -38.39 6.14 -2.72
CA LYS A 526 -38.67 6.25 -4.16
C LYS A 526 -37.40 6.12 -5.01
N THR A 527 -37.28 5.01 -5.72
CA THR A 527 -36.14 4.64 -6.58
C THR A 527 -36.28 5.18 -8.00
N SER A 528 -37.51 5.30 -8.52
CA SER A 528 -37.84 5.93 -9.80
C SER A 528 -37.88 7.46 -9.69
N SER A 529 -37.54 8.14 -10.79
CA SER A 529 -37.70 9.60 -10.96
C SER A 529 -39.16 10.02 -10.93
#